data_AF-A0A957RM66-F1
#
_entry.id   AF-A0A957RM66-F1
#
_cell.length_a   1.000
_cell.length_b   1.000
_cell.length_c   1.000
_cell.angle_alpha   90.00
_cell.angle_beta   90.00
_cell.angle_gamma   90.00
#
_symmetry.space_group_name_H-M   'P 1'
#
loop_
_entity.id
_entity.type
_entity.pdbx_description
1 polymer ?
#
loop_
_entity_poly.entity_id
_entity_poly.type
_entity_poly.pdbx_seq_one_letter_code
_entity_poly.pdbx_strand_id
1 'polypeptide(L)'
;KSPDGAWWQIDYDGREAWVFGQLAAVTGGEAVAIAQNIPPAPTAPPAPPPTNTPEPQPTAPPAPTEPPKPQYQFNIVVVSRCERQPAGNWFEGTTYINGQPQNGYKVAFSYESDGPIVATMQSGPHEGYPGWKTGYYSHIINATGPQAGNWFVWIVDDTGRRISEVGNFQTTGPGEGCNQAVVDFDSR
;
A
#
# COMPACT_ATOMS: atom_id res chain seq x y z
N LYS A 1 -55.00 39.53 -24.69
CA LYS A 1 -53.84 38.65 -25.05
C LYS A 1 -52.85 39.40 -25.92
N SER A 2 -51.59 39.00 -25.98
CA SER A 2 -50.61 39.58 -26.91
C SER A 2 -50.97 39.23 -28.37
N PRO A 3 -50.56 40.04 -29.38
CA PRO A 3 -50.86 39.77 -30.78
C PRO A 3 -50.41 38.39 -31.28
N ASP A 4 -49.30 37.88 -30.77
CA ASP A 4 -48.75 36.55 -31.05
C ASP A 4 -49.42 35.42 -30.24
N GLY A 5 -50.33 35.76 -29.32
CA GLY A 5 -51.03 34.82 -28.45
C GLY A 5 -50.17 34.21 -27.34
N ALA A 6 -48.91 34.61 -27.19
CA ALA A 6 -47.97 34.03 -26.22
C ALA A 6 -48.23 34.48 -24.77
N TRP A 7 -48.87 35.62 -24.56
CA TRP A 7 -49.12 36.20 -23.24
C TRP A 7 -50.59 36.57 -23.02
N TRP A 8 -51.07 36.35 -21.80
CA TRP A 8 -52.39 36.78 -21.34
C TRP A 8 -52.25 37.94 -20.37
N GLN A 9 -53.02 39.01 -20.62
CA GLN A 9 -53.20 40.06 -19.62
C GLN A 9 -54.26 39.58 -18.64
N ILE A 10 -53.97 39.71 -17.35
CA ILE A 10 -54.86 39.35 -16.26
C ILE A 10 -55.01 40.56 -15.34
N ASP A 11 -56.16 40.64 -14.67
CA ASP A 11 -56.27 41.43 -13.44
C ASP A 11 -55.99 40.51 -12.27
N TYR A 12 -55.01 40.86 -11.44
CA TYR A 12 -54.72 40.17 -10.19
C TYR A 12 -54.82 41.16 -9.05
N ASP A 13 -55.90 41.06 -8.28
CA ASP A 13 -56.19 41.92 -7.13
C ASP A 13 -56.26 43.42 -7.49
N GLY A 14 -56.89 43.74 -8.64
CA GLY A 14 -57.03 45.10 -9.15
C GLY A 14 -55.78 45.66 -9.85
N ARG A 15 -54.76 44.82 -10.08
CA ARG A 15 -53.54 45.19 -10.80
C ARG A 15 -53.43 44.42 -12.10
N GLU A 16 -53.23 45.15 -13.19
CA GLU A 16 -52.95 44.54 -14.49
C GLU A 16 -51.56 43.87 -14.49
N ALA A 17 -51.53 42.60 -14.85
CA ALA A 17 -50.32 41.79 -14.98
C ALA A 17 -50.35 40.94 -16.26
N TRP A 18 -49.20 40.40 -16.64
CA TRP A 18 -49.04 39.57 -17.82
C TRP A 18 -48.51 38.19 -17.44
N VAL A 19 -49.17 37.13 -17.89
CA VAL A 19 -48.77 35.74 -17.66
C VAL A 19 -48.47 35.03 -18.97
N PHE A 20 -47.42 34.22 -18.96
CA PHE A 20 -47.01 33.47 -20.14
C PHE A 20 -47.98 32.32 -20.39
N GLY A 21 -48.55 32.27 -21.61
CA GLY A 21 -49.66 31.39 -21.94
C GLY A 21 -49.35 29.90 -21.86
N GLN A 22 -48.10 29.49 -22.05
CA GLN A 22 -47.73 28.08 -21.88
C GLN A 22 -47.75 27.62 -20.41
N LEU A 23 -47.76 28.55 -19.46
CA LEU A 23 -47.77 28.25 -18.02
C LEU A 23 -49.16 28.41 -17.39
N ALA A 24 -50.18 28.79 -18.19
CA ALA A 24 -51.53 29.03 -17.71
C ALA A 24 -52.56 28.23 -18.52
N ALA A 25 -53.48 27.56 -17.83
CA ALA A 25 -54.66 26.99 -18.46
C ALA A 25 -55.73 28.08 -18.60
N VAL A 26 -56.18 28.35 -19.82
CA VAL A 26 -57.18 29.40 -20.12
C VAL A 26 -58.50 28.79 -20.51
N THR A 27 -59.58 29.16 -19.81
CA THR A 27 -60.95 28.77 -20.15
C THR A 27 -61.68 29.99 -20.74
N GLY A 28 -62.35 29.84 -21.89
CA GLY A 28 -63.09 30.93 -22.53
C GLY A 28 -62.22 32.01 -23.24
N GLY A 29 -60.95 31.70 -23.52
CA GLY A 29 -59.96 32.66 -24.04
C GLY A 29 -60.20 33.19 -25.47
N GLU A 30 -61.17 32.63 -26.21
CA GLU A 30 -61.45 33.04 -27.60
C GLU A 30 -62.08 34.44 -27.69
N ALA A 31 -62.83 34.86 -26.67
CA ALA A 31 -63.46 36.18 -26.60
C ALA A 31 -62.52 37.29 -26.10
N VAL A 32 -61.29 36.95 -25.69
CA VAL A 32 -60.34 37.92 -25.13
C VAL A 32 -59.66 38.69 -26.25
N ALA A 33 -59.89 40.01 -26.26
CA ALA A 33 -59.30 40.92 -27.23
C ALA A 33 -57.76 40.94 -27.18
N ILE A 34 -57.14 41.32 -28.29
CA ILE A 34 -55.71 41.60 -28.35
C ILE A 34 -55.44 42.92 -27.61
N ALA A 35 -54.50 42.93 -26.68
CA ALA A 35 -54.18 44.14 -25.92
C ALA A 35 -53.33 45.09 -26.77
N GLN A 36 -53.60 46.39 -26.64
CA GLN A 36 -52.93 47.43 -27.44
C GLN A 36 -51.66 47.99 -26.77
N ASN A 37 -51.52 47.87 -25.45
CA ASN A 37 -50.37 48.39 -24.70
C ASN A 37 -49.69 47.26 -23.91
N ILE A 38 -48.61 46.70 -24.47
CA ILE A 38 -47.79 45.67 -23.81
C ILE A 38 -46.47 46.32 -23.38
N PRO A 39 -46.08 46.23 -22.09
CA PRO A 39 -44.80 46.78 -21.65
C PRO A 39 -43.63 46.05 -22.31
N PRO A 40 -42.51 46.73 -22.59
CA PRO A 40 -41.33 46.09 -23.17
C PRO A 40 -40.77 45.02 -22.22
N ALA A 41 -40.26 43.92 -22.80
CA ALA A 41 -39.66 42.84 -22.02
C ALA A 41 -38.44 43.34 -21.20
N PRO A 42 -38.22 42.82 -19.99
CA PRO A 42 -37.04 43.19 -19.19
C PRO A 42 -35.73 42.89 -19.93
N THR A 43 -34.79 43.82 -19.91
CA THR A 43 -33.45 43.62 -20.48
C THR A 43 -32.61 42.73 -19.57
N ALA A 44 -31.96 41.71 -20.14
CA ALA A 44 -31.10 40.79 -19.39
C ALA A 44 -29.87 41.52 -18.79
N PRO A 45 -29.37 41.11 -17.61
CA PRO A 45 -28.17 41.68 -17.01
C PRO A 45 -26.91 41.42 -17.86
N PRO A 46 -25.88 42.28 -17.80
CA PRO A 46 -24.61 42.07 -18.49
C PRO A 46 -23.84 40.86 -17.92
N ALA A 47 -23.14 40.14 -18.80
CA ALA A 47 -22.38 38.94 -18.46
C ALA A 47 -21.14 39.24 -17.59
N PRO A 48 -20.78 38.36 -16.64
CA PRO A 48 -19.59 38.53 -15.81
C PRO A 48 -18.28 38.34 -16.61
N PRO A 49 -17.16 38.95 -16.17
CA PRO A 49 -15.87 38.82 -16.84
C PRO A 49 -15.30 37.38 -16.73
N PRO A 50 -14.50 36.93 -17.72
CA PRO A 50 -13.93 35.59 -17.73
C PRO A 50 -12.86 35.41 -16.63
N THR A 51 -12.95 34.32 -15.88
CA THR A 51 -11.97 33.92 -14.86
C THR A 51 -10.94 32.98 -15.47
N ASN A 52 -9.65 33.17 -15.19
CA ASN A 52 -8.60 32.21 -15.59
C ASN A 52 -8.75 30.92 -14.76
N THR A 53 -9.37 29.89 -15.35
CA THR A 53 -9.41 28.55 -14.78
C THR A 53 -8.05 27.88 -14.96
N PRO A 54 -7.39 27.37 -13.89
CA PRO A 54 -6.18 26.58 -14.03
C PRO A 54 -6.46 25.32 -14.86
N GLU A 55 -5.59 25.03 -15.82
CA GLU A 55 -5.66 23.82 -16.63
C GLU A 55 -5.46 22.58 -15.74
N PRO A 56 -6.25 21.50 -15.87
CA PRO A 56 -6.08 20.30 -15.09
C PRO A 56 -4.73 19.64 -15.41
N GLN A 57 -3.85 19.55 -14.41
CA GLN A 57 -2.59 18.83 -14.52
C GLN A 57 -2.85 17.33 -14.74
N PRO A 58 -2.14 16.65 -15.66
CA PRO A 58 -2.29 15.21 -15.87
C PRO A 58 -2.04 14.43 -14.58
N THR A 59 -3.02 13.64 -14.16
CA THR A 59 -2.86 12.68 -13.07
C THR A 59 -1.82 11.64 -13.49
N ALA A 60 -0.77 11.45 -12.70
CA ALA A 60 0.17 10.36 -12.92
C ALA A 60 -0.58 9.02 -12.94
N PRO A 61 -0.21 8.06 -13.81
CA PRO A 61 -0.78 6.73 -13.79
C PRO A 61 -0.69 6.12 -12.39
N PRO A 62 -1.67 5.32 -11.95
CA PRO A 62 -1.56 4.59 -10.69
C PRO A 62 -0.28 3.75 -10.70
N ALA A 63 0.47 3.80 -9.59
CA ALA A 63 1.66 2.98 -9.42
C ALA A 63 1.29 1.49 -9.61
N PRO A 64 2.17 0.68 -10.23
CA PRO A 64 1.94 -0.76 -10.36
C PRO A 64 1.62 -1.37 -8.99
N THR A 65 0.53 -2.12 -8.91
CA THR A 65 0.21 -2.93 -7.74
C THR A 65 1.37 -3.91 -7.53
N GLU A 66 2.02 -3.88 -6.37
CA GLU A 66 3.04 -4.88 -6.03
C GLU A 66 2.44 -6.30 -6.14
N PRO A 67 3.21 -7.29 -6.64
CA PRO A 67 2.78 -8.67 -6.65
C PRO A 67 2.37 -9.11 -5.23
N PRO A 68 1.35 -9.99 -5.08
CA PRO A 68 0.99 -10.50 -3.78
C PRO A 68 2.20 -11.17 -3.12
N LYS A 69 2.53 -10.72 -1.91
CA LYS A 69 3.63 -11.27 -1.12
C LYS A 69 3.40 -12.78 -0.92
N PRO A 70 4.40 -13.64 -1.16
CA PRO A 70 4.23 -15.07 -0.95
C PRO A 70 3.82 -15.36 0.50
N GLN A 71 2.88 -16.29 0.68
CA GLN A 71 2.50 -16.75 2.02
C GLN A 71 3.50 -17.80 2.49
N TYR A 72 4.44 -17.38 3.32
CA TYR A 72 5.46 -18.22 3.90
C TYR A 72 4.96 -18.92 5.17
N GLN A 73 5.48 -20.14 5.42
CA GLN A 73 5.25 -20.84 6.68
C GLN A 73 5.82 -20.05 7.85
N PHE A 74 7.01 -19.47 7.67
CA PHE A 74 7.62 -18.56 8.63
C PHE A 74 7.51 -17.13 8.11
N ASN A 75 6.38 -16.50 8.39
CA ASN A 75 6.06 -15.14 7.98
C ASN A 75 6.69 -14.06 8.87
N ILE A 76 7.44 -14.46 9.91
CA ILE A 76 8.16 -13.56 10.81
C ILE A 76 9.64 -13.91 10.81
N VAL A 77 10.47 -12.88 10.67
CA VAL A 77 11.91 -12.95 10.91
C VAL A 77 12.33 -11.76 11.76
N VAL A 78 13.14 -12.02 12.80
CA VAL A 78 13.62 -11.00 13.74
C VAL A 78 15.14 -11.06 13.80
N VAL A 79 15.80 -10.02 13.31
CA VAL A 79 17.24 -9.81 13.53
C VAL A 79 17.38 -9.01 14.83
N SER A 80 17.61 -9.71 15.95
CA SER A 80 17.42 -9.14 17.30
C SER A 80 18.66 -8.44 17.84
N ARG A 81 19.82 -9.08 17.76
CA ARG A 81 21.09 -8.51 18.24
C ARG A 81 22.19 -8.79 17.24
N CYS A 82 23.11 -7.84 17.13
CA CYS A 82 24.38 -8.09 16.50
C CYS A 82 25.54 -7.70 17.41
N GLU A 83 26.28 -8.71 17.82
CA GLU A 83 27.30 -8.63 18.85
C GLU A 83 28.69 -8.57 18.24
N ARG A 84 29.62 -8.05 19.04
CA ARG A 84 31.04 -8.11 18.73
C ARG A 84 31.53 -9.56 18.79
N GLN A 85 32.13 -10.02 17.70
CA GLN A 85 32.75 -11.34 17.62
C GLN A 85 34.17 -11.22 17.04
N PRO A 86 35.22 -11.16 17.88
CA PRO A 86 36.59 -10.97 17.41
C PRO A 86 37.19 -12.21 16.74
N ALA A 87 36.61 -13.39 16.93
CA ALA A 87 37.11 -14.63 16.34
C ALA A 87 36.69 -14.81 14.87
N GLY A 88 35.65 -14.11 14.40
CA GLY A 88 35.02 -14.47 13.13
C GLY A 88 33.66 -13.83 12.86
N ASN A 89 32.96 -14.38 11.87
CA ASN A 89 31.56 -14.03 11.58
C ASN A 89 30.65 -15.20 11.88
N TRP A 90 29.73 -15.03 12.82
CA TRP A 90 28.88 -16.09 13.31
C TRP A 90 27.43 -15.66 13.14
N PHE A 91 26.53 -16.63 13.03
CA PHE A 91 25.12 -16.34 13.25
C PHE A 91 24.49 -17.48 14.03
N GLU A 92 23.47 -17.12 14.79
CA GLU A 92 22.69 -18.05 15.57
C GLU A 92 21.23 -17.61 15.60
N GLY A 93 20.38 -18.45 16.17
CA GLY A 93 18.96 -18.17 16.20
C GLY A 93 18.15 -19.31 16.74
N THR A 94 16.85 -19.09 16.83
CA THR A 94 15.86 -20.12 17.13
C THR A 94 14.71 -20.08 16.13
N THR A 95 14.31 -21.24 15.63
CA THR A 95 13.11 -21.42 14.81
C THR A 95 11.91 -21.75 15.69
N TYR A 96 10.78 -21.09 15.45
CA TYR A 96 9.55 -21.22 16.22
C TYR A 96 8.36 -21.56 15.32
N ILE A 97 7.51 -22.48 15.78
CA ILE A 97 6.17 -22.68 15.21
C ILE A 97 5.16 -22.20 16.24
N ASN A 98 4.39 -21.18 15.87
CA ASN A 98 3.42 -20.52 16.73
C ASN A 98 4.03 -20.09 18.08
N GLY A 99 5.25 -19.53 18.05
CA GLY A 99 6.00 -19.12 19.23
C GLY A 99 6.62 -20.25 20.07
N GLN A 100 6.51 -21.51 19.65
CA GLN A 100 7.17 -22.65 20.31
C GLN A 100 8.43 -23.07 19.54
N PRO A 101 9.60 -23.19 20.20
CA PRO A 101 10.83 -23.61 19.51
C PRO A 101 10.65 -24.97 18.83
N GLN A 102 11.08 -25.09 17.59
CA GLN A 102 10.85 -26.28 16.77
C GLN A 102 12.11 -26.67 16.00
N ASN A 103 12.48 -27.94 16.08
CA ASN A 103 13.68 -28.50 15.45
C ASN A 103 13.44 -28.84 13.98
N GLY A 104 14.52 -29.18 13.27
CA GLY A 104 14.47 -29.82 11.96
C GLY A 104 14.48 -28.86 10.76
N TYR A 105 14.30 -27.55 10.95
CA TYR A 105 14.27 -26.59 9.85
C TYR A 105 15.67 -26.22 9.36
N LYS A 106 15.80 -26.06 8.04
CA LYS A 106 17.06 -25.76 7.38
C LYS A 106 17.16 -24.25 7.12
N VAL A 107 18.01 -23.59 7.90
CA VAL A 107 18.31 -22.17 7.75
C VAL A 107 19.42 -22.03 6.72
N ALA A 108 19.12 -21.35 5.63
CA ALA A 108 20.02 -21.05 4.52
C ALA A 108 20.63 -19.66 4.69
N PHE A 109 21.79 -19.49 4.06
CA PHE A 109 22.60 -18.29 4.13
C PHE A 109 23.10 -17.88 2.75
N SER A 110 23.12 -16.59 2.45
CA SER A 110 23.57 -16.03 1.18
C SER A 110 24.13 -14.60 1.30
N TYR A 111 24.82 -14.17 0.25
CA TYR A 111 25.31 -12.80 0.05
C TYR A 111 24.26 -11.87 -0.56
N GLU A 112 23.14 -12.41 -1.05
CA GLU A 112 22.04 -11.68 -1.68
C GLU A 112 20.68 -12.28 -1.30
N SER A 113 19.63 -11.46 -1.30
CA SER A 113 18.26 -11.93 -1.08
C SER A 113 17.85 -12.89 -2.19
N ASP A 114 17.39 -14.09 -1.82
CA ASP A 114 17.05 -15.17 -2.78
C ASP A 114 18.18 -15.58 -3.73
N GLY A 115 19.43 -15.27 -3.39
CA GLY A 115 20.57 -15.66 -4.20
C GLY A 115 21.08 -17.08 -3.90
N PRO A 116 22.24 -17.45 -4.46
CA PRO A 116 22.87 -18.73 -4.22
C PRO A 116 23.07 -18.99 -2.73
N ILE A 117 22.59 -20.16 -2.27
CA ILE A 117 22.80 -20.61 -0.90
C ILE A 117 24.26 -21.03 -0.76
N VAL A 118 24.99 -20.38 0.14
CA VAL A 118 26.43 -20.66 0.38
C VAL A 118 26.66 -21.51 1.62
N ALA A 119 25.68 -21.57 2.53
CA ALA A 119 25.69 -22.46 3.68
C ALA A 119 24.27 -22.76 4.15
N THR A 120 24.09 -23.90 4.84
CA THR A 120 22.86 -24.23 5.54
C THR A 120 23.15 -24.82 6.91
N MET A 121 22.28 -24.56 7.89
CA MET A 121 22.31 -25.20 9.20
C MET A 121 20.92 -25.69 9.59
N GLN A 122 20.83 -26.90 10.14
CA GLN A 122 19.58 -27.43 10.65
C GLN A 122 19.36 -26.95 12.10
N SER A 123 18.15 -26.54 12.45
CA SER A 123 17.78 -26.25 13.84
C SER A 123 17.73 -27.55 14.65
N GLY A 124 18.39 -27.56 15.80
CA GLY A 124 18.55 -28.74 16.65
C GLY A 124 17.58 -28.82 17.82
N PRO A 125 17.69 -29.87 18.65
CA PRO A 125 18.61 -31.01 18.50
C PRO A 125 18.42 -31.80 17.19
N HIS A 126 19.53 -32.25 16.59
CA HIS A 126 19.57 -33.14 15.43
C HIS A 126 20.85 -33.99 15.42
N GLU A 127 20.99 -34.91 14.46
CA GLU A 127 22.21 -35.73 14.30
C GLU A 127 23.46 -34.84 14.15
N GLY A 128 24.51 -35.14 14.92
CA GLY A 128 25.73 -34.31 15.00
C GLY A 128 25.72 -33.26 16.13
N TYR A 129 24.54 -32.78 16.53
CA TYR A 129 24.40 -31.80 17.62
C TYR A 129 23.25 -32.16 18.59
N PRO A 130 23.32 -33.31 19.29
CA PRO A 130 22.25 -33.76 20.18
C PRO A 130 22.08 -32.87 21.43
N GLY A 131 23.08 -32.07 21.79
CA GLY A 131 23.06 -31.18 22.95
C GLY A 131 22.52 -29.78 22.68
N TRP A 132 22.12 -29.45 21.45
CA TRP A 132 21.54 -28.14 21.14
C TRP A 132 20.18 -27.96 21.80
N LYS A 133 19.85 -26.71 22.15
CA LYS A 133 18.51 -26.36 22.62
C LYS A 133 17.49 -26.56 21.50
N THR A 134 16.25 -26.85 21.85
CA THR A 134 15.14 -26.98 20.89
C THR A 134 15.02 -25.74 20.02
N GLY A 135 14.92 -25.94 18.70
CA GLY A 135 14.86 -24.90 17.67
C GLY A 135 16.14 -24.11 17.45
N TYR A 136 17.17 -24.30 18.26
CA TYR A 136 18.40 -23.52 18.16
C TYR A 136 19.22 -23.93 16.94
N TYR A 137 19.81 -22.96 16.25
CA TYR A 137 20.83 -23.18 15.24
C TYR A 137 21.98 -22.21 15.41
N SER A 138 23.17 -22.61 14.94
CA SER A 138 24.33 -21.72 14.86
C SER A 138 25.26 -22.16 13.75
N HIS A 139 25.86 -21.20 13.07
CA HIS A 139 26.85 -21.46 12.04
C HIS A 139 27.97 -20.42 12.08
N ILE A 140 29.20 -20.90 11.93
CA ILE A 140 30.40 -20.08 11.81
C ILE A 140 30.63 -19.86 10.31
N ILE A 141 30.45 -18.63 9.84
CA ILE A 141 30.67 -18.23 8.45
C ILE A 141 32.17 -18.12 8.16
N ASN A 142 32.90 -17.49 9.09
CA ASN A 142 34.34 -17.36 9.03
C ASN A 142 34.92 -17.53 10.43
N ALA A 143 35.94 -18.38 10.56
CA ALA A 143 36.63 -18.71 11.82
C ALA A 143 38.04 -18.09 11.93
N THR A 144 38.51 -17.37 10.89
CA THR A 144 39.85 -16.79 10.82
C THR A 144 39.82 -15.26 10.88
N GLY A 145 38.95 -14.73 11.74
CA GLY A 145 38.77 -13.31 11.98
C GLY A 145 37.53 -12.73 11.30
N PRO A 146 36.96 -11.64 11.85
CA PRO A 146 35.75 -11.02 11.33
C PRO A 146 35.99 -10.33 9.99
N GLN A 147 35.04 -10.43 9.08
CA GLN A 147 35.00 -9.75 7.79
C GLN A 147 33.72 -8.91 7.67
N ALA A 148 33.84 -7.78 6.95
CA ALA A 148 32.68 -6.97 6.62
C ALA A 148 31.90 -7.64 5.49
N GLY A 149 30.57 -7.61 5.56
CA GLY A 149 29.73 -8.28 4.57
C GLY A 149 28.25 -7.99 4.77
N ASN A 150 27.48 -8.12 3.70
CA ASN A 150 26.02 -8.10 3.75
C ASN A 150 25.52 -9.53 3.64
N TRP A 151 24.58 -9.87 4.51
CA TRP A 151 24.17 -11.26 4.70
C TRP A 151 22.67 -11.38 4.72
N PHE A 152 22.18 -12.44 4.09
CA PHE A 152 20.78 -12.78 3.99
C PHE A 152 20.56 -14.19 4.50
N VAL A 153 19.52 -14.37 5.32
CA VAL A 153 19.15 -15.64 5.93
C VAL A 153 17.67 -15.91 5.74
N TRP A 154 17.33 -17.17 5.48
CA TRP A 154 15.95 -17.63 5.36
C TRP A 154 15.86 -19.13 5.62
N ILE A 155 14.66 -19.66 5.78
CA ILE A 155 14.41 -21.09 5.90
C ILE A 155 14.05 -21.65 4.52
N VAL A 156 14.60 -22.82 4.21
CA VAL A 156 14.25 -23.61 3.02
C VAL A 156 13.65 -24.96 3.41
N ASP A 157 12.78 -25.49 2.54
CA ASP A 157 12.34 -26.88 2.63
C ASP A 157 13.41 -27.85 2.10
N ASP A 158 13.11 -29.15 2.10
CA ASP A 158 14.03 -30.19 1.65
C ASP A 158 14.38 -30.11 0.15
N THR A 159 13.55 -29.42 -0.63
CA THR A 159 13.81 -29.16 -2.06
C THR A 159 14.68 -27.91 -2.29
N GLY A 160 14.99 -27.16 -1.23
CA GLY A 160 15.73 -25.91 -1.31
C GLY A 160 14.85 -24.68 -1.57
N ARG A 161 13.52 -24.83 -1.59
CA ARG A 161 12.60 -23.70 -1.80
C ARG A 161 12.45 -22.90 -0.51
N ARG A 162 12.54 -21.57 -0.61
CA ARG A 162 12.32 -20.66 0.53
C ARG A 162 10.89 -20.81 1.08
N ILE A 163 10.79 -20.97 2.39
CA ILE A 163 9.53 -21.08 3.15
C ILE A 163 9.41 -20.05 4.28
N SER A 164 10.26 -19.03 4.29
CA SER A 164 10.22 -17.92 5.25
C SER A 164 10.38 -16.55 4.59
N GLU A 165 10.14 -15.50 5.38
CA GLU A 165 10.72 -14.18 5.17
C GLU A 165 12.26 -14.22 5.18
N VAL A 166 12.90 -13.16 4.68
CA VAL A 166 14.37 -13.03 4.68
C VAL A 166 14.81 -12.07 5.77
N GLY A 167 15.70 -12.53 6.64
CA GLY A 167 16.46 -11.67 7.53
C GLY A 167 17.69 -11.13 6.80
N ASN A 168 18.01 -9.86 7.04
CA ASN A 168 19.23 -9.23 6.54
C ASN A 168 20.03 -8.61 7.69
N PHE A 169 21.34 -8.78 7.67
CA PHE A 169 22.25 -8.08 8.58
C PHE A 169 23.59 -7.81 7.91
N GLN A 170 24.32 -6.83 8.43
CA GLN A 170 25.63 -6.46 7.93
C GLN A 170 26.68 -6.70 9.00
N THR A 171 27.71 -7.50 8.70
CA THR A 171 28.89 -7.59 9.55
C THR A 171 29.84 -6.45 9.24
N THR A 172 30.53 -5.93 10.25
CA THR A 172 31.43 -4.77 10.11
C THR A 172 32.89 -5.14 9.93
N GLY A 173 33.26 -6.40 10.15
CA GLY A 173 34.66 -6.83 10.11
C GLY A 173 35.42 -6.47 11.40
N PRO A 174 36.76 -6.37 11.34
CA PRO A 174 37.59 -6.15 12.53
C PRO A 174 37.19 -4.91 13.33
N GLY A 175 37.26 -5.01 14.65
CA GLY A 175 36.91 -3.94 15.59
C GLY A 175 35.80 -4.36 16.54
N GLU A 176 35.09 -3.35 17.06
CA GLU A 176 34.07 -3.53 18.11
C GLU A 176 32.64 -3.66 17.55
N GLY A 177 32.49 -3.76 16.23
CA GLY A 177 31.19 -3.79 15.58
C GLY A 177 30.58 -5.19 15.43
N CYS A 178 29.42 -5.20 14.77
CA CYS A 178 28.58 -6.36 14.52
C CYS A 178 29.32 -7.47 13.74
N ASN A 179 29.50 -8.63 14.37
CA ASN A 179 30.07 -9.82 13.71
C ASN A 179 29.41 -11.14 14.13
N GLN A 180 28.51 -11.11 15.12
CA GLN A 180 27.63 -12.24 15.45
C GLN A 180 26.18 -11.78 15.46
N ALA A 181 25.39 -12.23 14.50
CA ALA A 181 23.97 -11.87 14.42
C ALA A 181 23.09 -12.96 15.03
N VAL A 182 22.00 -12.54 15.66
CA VAL A 182 20.94 -13.44 16.13
C VAL A 182 19.69 -13.18 15.33
N VAL A 183 19.22 -14.24 14.67
CA VAL A 183 18.09 -14.18 13.77
C VAL A 183 17.09 -15.24 14.20
N ASP A 184 15.88 -14.84 14.54
CA ASP A 184 14.82 -15.77 14.93
C ASP A 184 13.74 -15.81 13.85
N PHE A 185 13.14 -16.99 13.65
CA PHE A 185 12.05 -17.19 12.68
C PHE A 185 10.82 -17.71 13.38
N ASP A 186 9.64 -17.21 13.02
CA ASP A 186 8.37 -17.63 13.63
C ASP A 186 7.24 -17.73 12.59
N SER A 187 6.21 -18.52 12.90
CA SER A 187 5.02 -18.78 12.06
C SER A 187 3.73 -18.14 12.59
N ARG A 188 3.82 -17.21 13.55
CA ARG A 188 2.66 -16.58 14.19
C ARG A 188 1.93 -15.56 13.30
#